data_AF-A0A8I0A500-F1
#
_entry.id   AF-A0A8I0A500-F1
#
_cell.length_a   1.000
_cell.length_b   1.000
_cell.length_c   1.000
_cell.angle_alpha   90.00
_cell.angle_beta   90.00
_cell.angle_gamma   90.00
#
_symmetry.space_group_name_H-M   'P 1'
#
loop_
_entity.id
_entity.type
_entity.pdbx_description
1 polymer ?
#
loop_
_entity_poly.entity_id
_entity_poly.type
_entity_poly.pdbx_seq_one_letter_code
_entity_poly.pdbx_strand_id
1 'polypeptide(L)'
;MANIGIFDVLGPIMIGPSSSHTAGAARLGKIARTIVNKPIKDVTFLLHGSFKETYKGHGTDRALVAGILGMMPDDERLRDALLIAEKEGLEVHFLPADLGQVHPNTVKIVMTDCDDINWEVLGSSIGGGLG
;
A
#
# COMPACT_ATOMS: atom_id res chain seq x y z
N MET A 1 -19.21 -17.32 6.34
CA MET A 1 -18.21 -17.56 7.41
C MET A 1 -16.99 -16.75 7.04
N ALA A 2 -16.67 -15.70 7.80
CA ALA A 2 -15.45 -14.92 7.60
C ALA A 2 -14.30 -15.72 8.24
N ASN A 3 -13.42 -16.29 7.41
CA ASN A 3 -12.16 -16.85 7.89
C ASN A 3 -11.27 -15.67 8.29
N ILE A 4 -11.28 -15.35 9.59
CA ILE A 4 -10.31 -14.45 10.21
C ILE A 4 -9.01 -15.25 10.29
N GLY A 5 -8.12 -15.04 9.32
CA GLY A 5 -6.78 -15.63 9.27
C GLY A 5 -5.87 -14.97 10.31
N ILE A 6 -5.18 -15.79 11.08
CA ILE A 6 -4.49 -15.47 12.34
C ILE A 6 -3.13 -14.75 12.21
N PHE A 7 -2.95 -13.88 11.20
CA PHE A 7 -1.70 -13.14 11.02
C PHE A 7 -1.95 -11.63 10.89
N ASP A 8 -2.37 -11.00 11.99
CA ASP A 8 -2.28 -9.54 12.14
C ASP A 8 -0.81 -9.13 12.33
N VAL A 9 -0.07 -9.03 11.23
CA VAL A 9 1.28 -8.44 11.24
C VAL A 9 1.13 -6.93 11.33
N LEU A 10 1.25 -6.38 12.54
CA LEU A 10 1.34 -4.94 12.76
C LEU A 10 2.65 -4.43 12.15
N GLY A 11 2.53 -3.85 10.96
CA GLY A 11 3.63 -3.37 10.14
C GLY A 11 4.41 -2.20 10.77
N PRO A 12 5.62 -1.92 10.25
CA PRO A 12 6.48 -0.85 10.76
C PRO A 12 5.90 0.55 10.50
N ILE A 13 5.99 1.44 11.50
CA ILE A 13 5.73 2.88 11.35
C ILE A 13 6.92 3.52 10.63
N MET A 14 6.70 4.25 9.53
CA MET A 14 7.77 4.84 8.71
C MET A 14 7.81 6.38 8.74
N ILE A 15 8.97 6.93 9.10
CA ILE A 15 9.32 8.36 9.03
C ILE A 15 10.15 8.62 7.76
N GLY A 16 9.75 9.57 6.90
CA GLY A 16 10.49 9.92 5.68
C GLY A 16 10.30 11.38 5.24
N PRO A 17 11.28 12.00 4.55
CA PRO A 17 11.32 13.44 4.31
C PRO A 17 10.24 13.92 3.31
N SER A 18 9.53 14.98 3.71
CA SER A 18 8.60 15.92 3.04
C SER A 18 7.80 15.61 1.75
N SER A 19 7.93 14.47 1.07
CA SER A 19 7.03 14.03 -0.03
C SER A 19 6.27 12.77 0.41
N SER A 20 5.30 12.97 1.31
CA SER A 20 4.62 11.89 2.05
C SER A 20 3.71 11.01 1.19
N HIS A 21 3.07 11.57 0.16
CA HIS A 21 1.95 10.90 -0.52
C HIS A 21 2.36 9.97 -1.64
N THR A 22 3.43 10.27 -2.38
CA THR A 22 3.91 9.41 -3.48
C THR A 22 5.07 8.54 -3.02
N ALA A 23 6.14 9.16 -2.49
CA ALA A 23 7.31 8.39 -2.06
C ALA A 23 7.02 7.54 -0.81
N GLY A 24 6.24 8.06 0.13
CA GLY A 24 5.78 7.29 1.29
C GLY A 24 4.90 6.11 0.89
N ALA A 25 3.92 6.34 0.01
CA ALA A 25 3.05 5.28 -0.52
C ALA A 25 3.83 4.15 -1.23
N ALA A 26 4.77 4.50 -2.12
CA ALA A 26 5.59 3.51 -2.81
C ALA A 26 6.45 2.68 -1.84
N ARG A 27 7.01 3.31 -0.80
CA ARG A 27 7.74 2.61 0.25
C ARG A 27 6.85 1.66 1.06
N LEU A 28 5.64 2.08 1.42
CA LEU A 28 4.67 1.24 2.13
C LEU A 28 4.32 -0.02 1.32
N GLY A 29 3.99 0.15 0.03
CA GLY A 29 3.74 -0.99 -0.87
C GLY A 29 4.94 -1.93 -0.98
N LYS A 30 6.16 -1.39 -1.10
CA LYS A 30 7.39 -2.20 -1.21
C LYS A 30 7.70 -3.02 0.04
N ILE A 31 7.43 -2.47 1.22
CA ILE A 31 7.60 -3.20 2.48
C ILE A 31 6.57 -4.30 2.58
N ALA A 32 5.31 -4.02 2.26
CA ALA A 32 4.26 -5.02 2.24
C ALA A 32 4.62 -6.20 1.30
N ARG A 33 5.12 -5.91 0.09
CA ARG A 33 5.64 -6.93 -0.85
C ARG A 33 6.80 -7.74 -0.25
N THR A 34 7.71 -7.08 0.45
CA THR A 34 8.88 -7.72 1.07
C THR A 34 8.48 -8.64 2.23
N ILE A 35 7.45 -8.28 3.00
CA ILE A 35 6.90 -9.11 4.07
C ILE A 35 6.31 -10.42 3.51
N VAL A 36 5.54 -10.33 2.43
CA VAL A 36 4.93 -11.51 1.78
C VAL A 36 5.99 -12.42 1.16
N ASN A 37 7.05 -11.84 0.56
CA ASN A 37 8.18 -12.53 -0.08
C ASN A 37 7.76 -13.66 -1.05
N LYS A 38 6.60 -13.51 -1.69
CA LYS A 38 6.02 -14.41 -2.68
C LYS A 38 5.27 -13.61 -3.75
N PRO A 39 4.92 -14.22 -4.89
CA PRO A 39 4.00 -13.62 -5.84
C PRO A 39 2.63 -13.34 -5.21
N ILE A 40 2.10 -12.14 -5.44
CA ILE A 40 0.80 -11.68 -4.96
C ILE A 40 -0.16 -11.70 -6.15
N LYS A 41 -1.36 -12.25 -5.96
CA LYS A 41 -2.40 -12.29 -7.01
C LYS A 41 -3.50 -11.25 -6.82
N ASP A 42 -3.74 -10.83 -5.58
CA ASP A 42 -4.74 -9.82 -5.24
C ASP A 42 -4.20 -8.88 -4.16
N VAL A 43 -4.51 -7.58 -4.29
CA VAL A 43 -4.24 -6.58 -3.27
C VAL A 43 -5.39 -5.58 -3.13
N THR A 44 -5.83 -5.38 -1.89
CA THR A 44 -6.80 -4.36 -1.51
C THR A 44 -6.15 -3.32 -0.60
N PHE A 45 -6.20 -2.06 -1.02
CA PHE A 45 -5.76 -0.91 -0.25
C PHE A 45 -6.94 -0.21 0.43
N LEU A 46 -6.99 -0.30 1.75
CA LEU A 46 -7.93 0.42 2.61
C LEU A 46 -7.32 1.75 3.02
N LEU A 47 -7.77 2.83 2.37
CA LEU A 47 -7.19 4.16 2.49
C LEU A 47 -7.89 4.96 3.59
N HIS A 48 -7.12 5.51 4.53
CA HIS A 48 -7.62 6.36 5.60
C HIS A 48 -7.28 7.84 5.36
N GLY A 49 -8.05 8.75 5.97
CA GLY A 49 -7.77 10.18 6.03
C GLY A 49 -7.38 10.80 4.69
N SER A 50 -6.24 11.49 4.66
CA SER A 50 -5.77 12.20 3.46
C SER A 50 -5.47 11.26 2.29
N PHE A 51 -5.03 10.01 2.52
CA PHE A 51 -4.85 9.05 1.43
C PHE A 51 -6.16 8.73 0.71
N LYS A 52 -7.26 8.61 1.45
CA LYS A 52 -8.60 8.43 0.87
C LYS A 52 -9.00 9.61 -0.03
N GLU A 53 -8.61 10.82 0.31
CA GLU A 53 -8.99 12.04 -0.42
C GLU A 53 -8.17 12.23 -1.70
N THR A 54 -6.88 11.87 -1.68
CA THR A 54 -5.95 12.27 -2.74
C THR A 54 -5.59 11.16 -3.72
N TYR A 55 -5.99 9.90 -3.49
CA TYR A 55 -5.40 8.75 -4.20
C TYR A 55 -5.53 8.78 -5.72
N LYS A 56 -6.69 9.17 -6.29
CA LYS A 56 -6.91 9.21 -7.75
C LYS A 56 -6.30 10.42 -8.46
N GLY A 57 -5.87 11.45 -7.73
CA GLY A 57 -5.41 12.73 -8.30
C GLY A 57 -3.93 13.03 -8.09
N HIS A 58 -3.29 12.42 -7.08
CA HIS A 58 -1.91 12.71 -6.69
C HIS A 58 -0.96 11.52 -6.88
N GLY A 59 -1.39 10.47 -7.58
CA GLY A 59 -0.58 9.30 -7.89
C GLY A 59 -0.28 8.40 -6.69
N THR A 60 -0.98 8.55 -5.56
CA THR A 60 -0.84 7.65 -4.41
C THR A 60 -1.27 6.23 -4.76
N ASP A 61 -2.32 6.09 -5.58
CA ASP A 61 -2.79 4.79 -6.11
C ASP A 61 -1.68 4.06 -6.88
N ARG A 62 -1.09 4.75 -7.85
CA ARG A 62 0.01 4.27 -8.67
C ARG A 62 1.24 3.99 -7.82
N ALA A 63 1.56 4.85 -6.86
CA ALA A 63 2.70 4.66 -5.97
C ALA A 63 2.54 3.41 -5.10
N LEU A 64 1.38 3.20 -4.46
CA LEU A 64 1.10 2.00 -3.66
C LEU A 64 1.29 0.72 -4.50
N VAL A 65 0.72 0.71 -5.71
CA VAL A 65 0.81 -0.43 -6.64
C VAL A 65 2.23 -0.62 -7.15
N ALA A 66 2.93 0.45 -7.51
CA ALA A 66 4.35 0.41 -7.90
C ALA A 66 5.21 -0.22 -6.81
N GLY A 67 4.94 0.13 -5.55
CA GLY A 67 5.56 -0.50 -4.38
C GLY A 67 5.31 -2.01 -4.32
N ILE A 68 4.06 -2.44 -4.51
CA ILE A 68 3.71 -3.89 -4.55
C ILE A 68 4.41 -4.60 -5.70
N LEU A 69 4.59 -3.95 -6.85
CA LEU A 69 5.35 -4.46 -8.00
C LEU A 69 6.88 -4.39 -7.79
N GLY A 70 7.35 -3.92 -6.63
CA GLY A 70 8.77 -3.86 -6.28
C GLY A 70 9.53 -2.63 -6.81
N MET A 71 8.83 -1.68 -7.42
CA MET A 71 9.41 -0.47 -7.99
C MET A 71 9.90 0.50 -6.91
N MET A 72 10.79 1.41 -7.28
CA MET A 72 11.25 2.51 -6.43
C MET A 72 10.41 3.77 -6.65
N PRO A 73 10.33 4.70 -5.68
CA PRO A 73 9.57 5.95 -5.83
C PRO A 73 9.95 6.83 -7.02
N ASP A 74 11.18 6.75 -7.49
CA ASP A 74 11.76 7.48 -8.62
C ASP A 74 11.72 6.70 -9.93
N ASP A 75 11.11 5.51 -9.95
CA ASP A 75 10.96 4.68 -11.15
C ASP A 75 10.00 5.33 -12.15
N GLU A 76 10.45 5.52 -13.38
CA GLU A 76 9.67 6.16 -14.44
C GLU A 76 8.39 5.38 -14.78
N ARG A 77 8.37 4.07 -14.49
CA ARG A 77 7.23 3.16 -14.70
C ARG A 77 6.13 3.34 -13.66
N LEU A 78 6.36 4.10 -12.59
CA LEU A 78 5.36 4.36 -11.56
C LEU A 78 4.06 4.90 -12.17
N ARG A 79 4.16 5.75 -13.21
CA ARG A 79 3.00 6.31 -13.91
C ARG A 79 2.10 5.25 -14.55
N ASP A 80 2.67 4.11 -14.92
CA ASP A 80 2.03 2.99 -15.61
C ASP A 80 1.77 1.80 -14.67
N ALA A 81 2.00 1.94 -13.37
CA ALA A 81 1.95 0.84 -12.41
C ALA A 81 0.64 0.06 -12.41
N LEU A 82 -0.51 0.74 -12.56
CA LEU A 82 -1.82 0.07 -12.65
C LEU A 82 -1.95 -0.80 -13.91
N LEU A 83 -1.45 -0.31 -15.04
CA LEU A 83 -1.43 -1.07 -16.30
C LEU A 83 -0.47 -2.26 -16.22
N ILE A 84 0.68 -2.09 -15.56
CA ILE A 84 1.65 -3.16 -15.35
C ILE A 84 1.06 -4.24 -14.43
N ALA A 85 0.39 -3.84 -13.35
CA ALA A 85 -0.31 -4.77 -12.46
C ALA A 85 -1.34 -5.63 -13.22
N GLU A 86 -2.18 -5.00 -14.04
CA GLU A 86 -3.16 -5.71 -14.87
C GLU A 86 -2.47 -6.73 -15.81
N LYS A 87 -1.36 -6.35 -16.45
CA LYS A 87 -0.59 -7.22 -17.34
C LYS A 87 0.10 -8.39 -16.61
N GLU A 88 0.49 -8.20 -15.35
CA GLU A 88 1.06 -9.25 -14.51
C GLU A 88 -0.02 -10.12 -13.85
N GLY A 89 -1.30 -9.82 -14.07
CA GLY A 89 -2.42 -10.56 -13.48
C GLY A 89 -2.63 -10.27 -11.98
N LEU A 90 -2.14 -9.12 -11.50
CA LEU A 90 -2.37 -8.64 -10.14
C LEU A 90 -3.71 -7.89 -10.09
N GLU A 91 -4.68 -8.42 -9.36
CA GLU A 91 -5.93 -7.73 -9.05
C GLU A 91 -5.68 -6.64 -8.01
N VAL A 92 -6.21 -5.43 -8.26
CA VAL A 92 -5.96 -4.25 -7.44
C VAL A 92 -7.27 -3.57 -7.08
N HIS A 93 -7.49 -3.35 -5.79
CA HIS A 93 -8.66 -2.67 -5.26
C HIS A 93 -8.28 -1.51 -4.34
N PHE A 94 -9.04 -0.42 -4.42
CA PHE A 94 -8.93 0.72 -3.51
C PHE A 94 -10.27 0.97 -2.84
N LEU A 95 -10.27 0.96 -1.51
CA LEU A 95 -11.47 1.17 -0.71
C LEU A 95 -11.23 2.29 0.30
N PRO A 96 -12.12 3.28 0.40
CA PRO A 96 -12.07 4.24 1.49
C PRO A 96 -12.37 3.54 2.82
N ALA A 97 -11.60 3.82 3.87
CA ALA A 97 -11.78 3.22 5.19
C ALA A 97 -11.58 4.24 6.31
N ASP A 98 -12.30 4.05 7.42
CA ASP A 98 -11.96 4.63 8.70
C ASP A 98 -11.20 3.58 9.52
N LEU A 99 -9.93 3.86 9.82
CA LEU A 99 -9.03 2.94 10.54
C LEU A 99 -8.90 3.34 12.02
N GLY A 100 -9.75 4.24 12.50
CA GLY A 100 -9.77 4.67 13.90
C GLY A 100 -8.70 5.72 14.22
N GLN A 101 -8.11 5.62 15.41
CA GLN A 101 -7.14 6.60 15.93
C GLN A 101 -5.74 6.36 15.37
N VAL A 102 -5.58 6.52 14.05
CA VAL A 102 -4.30 6.39 13.32
C VAL A 102 -3.96 7.70 12.60
N HIS A 103 -2.74 7.79 12.06
CA HIS A 103 -2.33 8.97 11.29
C HIS A 103 -3.21 9.14 10.02
N PRO A 104 -3.55 10.36 9.58
CA PRO A 104 -4.38 10.58 8.38
C PRO A 104 -3.79 9.99 7.09
N ASN A 105 -2.48 9.77 7.03
CA ASN A 105 -1.83 9.11 5.89
C ASN A 105 -1.59 7.61 6.17
N THR A 106 -2.63 6.91 6.63
CA THR A 106 -2.55 5.47 6.92
C THR A 106 -3.25 4.68 5.82
N VAL A 107 -2.67 3.53 5.50
CA VAL A 107 -3.27 2.52 4.63
C VAL A 107 -3.17 1.16 5.29
N LYS A 108 -4.25 0.38 5.23
CA LYS A 108 -4.21 -1.07 5.46
C LYS A 108 -4.14 -1.76 4.12
N ILE A 109 -3.12 -2.59 3.92
CA ILE A 109 -2.83 -3.33 2.70
C ILE A 109 -3.19 -4.79 2.98
N VAL A 110 -4.24 -5.29 2.36
CA VAL A 110 -4.65 -6.70 2.41
C VAL A 110 -4.19 -7.35 1.13
N MET A 111 -3.46 -8.45 1.21
CA MET A 111 -2.90 -9.14 0.04
C MET A 111 -3.20 -10.63 0.11
N THR A 112 -3.41 -11.23 -1.06
CA THR A 112 -3.50 -12.69 -1.20
C THR A 112 -2.32 -13.16 -2.06
N ASP A 113 -1.51 -14.07 -1.53
CA ASP A 113 -0.42 -14.68 -2.32
C ASP A 113 -0.94 -15.81 -3.24
N CYS A 114 -0.07 -16.31 -4.12
CA CYS A 114 -0.43 -17.40 -5.03
C CYS A 114 -0.69 -18.75 -4.35
N ASP A 115 -0.41 -18.89 -3.05
CA ASP A 115 -0.73 -20.07 -2.24
C ASP A 115 -2.05 -19.89 -1.45
N ASP A 116 -2.85 -18.86 -1.79
CA ASP A 116 -4.11 -18.51 -1.12
C ASP A 116 -3.96 -18.08 0.36
N ILE A 117 -2.76 -17.64 0.76
CA ILE A 117 -2.52 -17.09 2.10
C ILE A 117 -2.84 -15.60 2.09
N ASN A 118 -3.64 -15.18 3.07
CA ASN A 118 -3.99 -13.78 3.30
C ASN A 118 -2.97 -13.10 4.22
N TRP A 119 -2.60 -11.89 3.85
CA TRP A 119 -1.65 -11.05 4.58
C TRP A 119 -2.26 -9.69 4.82
N GLU A 120 -2.04 -9.13 6.01
CA GLU A 120 -2.47 -7.78 6.35
C GLU A 120 -1.29 -6.97 6.85
N VAL A 121 -1.13 -5.77 6.29
CA VAL A 121 -0.08 -4.81 6.68
C VAL A 121 -0.71 -3.45 6.90
N LEU A 122 -0.60 -2.93 8.12
CA LEU A 122 -0.97 -1.55 8.43
C LEU A 122 0.28 -0.66 8.40
N GLY A 123 0.20 0.47 7.70
CA GLY A 123 1.32 1.40 7.61
C GLY A 123 0.91 2.85 7.42
N SER A 124 1.70 3.76 8.01
CA SER A 124 1.44 5.20 7.99
C SER A 124 2.64 5.96 7.43
N SER A 125 2.38 6.98 6.60
CA SER A 125 3.39 7.91 6.07
C SER A 125 3.32 9.24 6.83
N ILE A 126 4.21 9.45 7.78
CA ILE A 126 4.13 10.61 8.71
C ILE A 126 4.80 11.88 8.21
N GLY A 127 5.60 11.84 7.14
CA GLY A 127 6.30 13.02 6.61
C GLY A 127 7.32 13.60 7.61
N GLY A 128 8.42 14.18 7.11
CA GLY A 128 9.48 14.76 7.94
C GLY A 128 9.14 16.13 8.53
N GLY A 129 7.88 16.39 8.87
CA GLY A 129 7.48 17.63 9.53
C GLY A 129 7.97 17.62 10.97
N LEU A 130 9.00 18.41 11.26
CA LEU A 130 9.29 18.85 12.62
C LEU A 130 7.99 19.41 13.22
N GLY A 131 7.69 18.99 14.46
CA GLY A 131 6.71 19.69 15.29
C GLY A 131 7.12 21.13 15.59
#